data_AF-A0A2S5LEP6-F1
#
_entry.id   AF-A0A2S5LEP6-F1
#
_cell.length_a   1.000
_cell.length_b   1.000
_cell.length_c   1.000
_cell.angle_alpha   90.00
_cell.angle_beta   90.00
_cell.angle_gamma   90.00
#
_symmetry.space_group_name_H-M   'P 1'
#
loop_
_entity.id
_entity.type
_entity.pdbx_description
1 polymer ?
#
loop_
_entity_poly.entity_id
_entity_poly.type
_entity_poly.pdbx_seq_one_letter_code
_entity_poly.pdbx_strand_id
1 'polypeptide(L)'
;EYRILNRDGLRYEDEFAKHKVLDAIGDLYMLGHPLLGAFTAYKSGHALNNALLIALLADADAWEFATFDNIEEAPKGFQEQTAFFTPNLMPHFS
;
A
#
# COMPACT_ATOMS: atom_id res chain seq x y z
N GLU A 1 -26.54 -20.33 12.97
CA GLU A 1 -26.61 -18.96 12.44
C GLU A 1 -25.19 -18.41 12.33
N TYR A 2 -24.79 -17.90 11.17
CA TYR A 2 -23.54 -17.16 11.01
C TYR A 2 -23.88 -15.68 11.02
N ARG A 3 -23.51 -14.99 12.11
CA ARG A 3 -23.68 -13.54 12.24
C ARG A 3 -22.42 -12.93 12.83
N ILE A 4 -22.19 -11.66 12.51
CA ILE A 4 -21.12 -10.86 13.11
C ILE A 4 -21.43 -10.72 14.60
N LEU A 5 -20.46 -11.04 15.45
CA LEU A 5 -20.64 -11.11 16.90
C LEU A 5 -20.44 -9.76 17.60
N ASN A 6 -19.85 -8.78 16.91
CA ASN A 6 -19.65 -7.43 17.43
C ASN A 6 -21.00 -6.75 17.66
N ARG A 7 -21.21 -6.21 18.88
CA ARG A 7 -22.46 -5.55 19.29
C ARG A 7 -22.82 -4.34 18.42
N ASP A 8 -21.81 -3.60 17.98
CA ASP A 8 -21.97 -2.40 17.15
C ASP A 8 -21.90 -2.70 15.64
N GLY A 9 -21.76 -3.98 15.25
CA GLY A 9 -21.67 -4.39 13.85
C GLY A 9 -20.32 -4.05 13.21
N LEU A 10 -20.35 -3.80 11.89
CA LEU A 10 -19.21 -3.35 11.10
C LEU A 10 -19.16 -1.82 11.02
N ARG A 11 -17.96 -1.28 10.85
CA ARG A 11 -17.74 0.15 10.56
C ARG A 11 -18.18 0.51 9.15
N TYR A 12 -18.05 -0.43 8.21
CA TYR A 12 -18.45 -0.30 6.81
C TYR A 12 -19.06 -1.62 6.33
N GLU A 13 -20.01 -1.57 5.40
CA GLU A 13 -20.62 -2.78 4.83
C GLU A 13 -19.59 -3.72 4.16
N ASP A 14 -18.51 -3.14 3.63
CA ASP A 14 -17.40 -3.81 2.94
C ASP A 14 -16.10 -3.87 3.79
N GLU A 15 -16.20 -3.75 5.12
CA GLU A 15 -15.04 -3.67 6.03
C GLU A 15 -14.03 -4.81 5.85
N PHE A 16 -14.49 -6.04 5.57
CA PHE A 16 -13.60 -7.17 5.30
C PHE A 16 -12.74 -6.97 4.05
N ALA A 17 -13.32 -6.42 2.98
CA ALA A 17 -12.58 -6.14 1.75
C ALA A 17 -11.61 -4.97 1.95
N LYS A 18 -12.04 -3.90 2.63
CA LYS A 18 -11.19 -2.76 3.00
C LYS A 18 -10.00 -3.19 3.86
N HIS A 19 -10.21 -4.10 4.80
CA HIS A 19 -9.12 -4.64 5.62
C HIS A 19 -8.11 -5.43 4.78
N LYS A 20 -8.55 -6.18 3.77
CA LYS A 20 -7.64 -6.86 2.84
C LYS A 20 -6.83 -5.90 1.97
N VAL A 21 -7.42 -4.77 1.59
CA VAL A 21 -6.67 -3.69 0.92
C VAL A 21 -5.64 -3.08 1.88
N LEU A 22 -6.01 -2.85 3.14
CA LEU A 22 -5.10 -2.33 4.17
C LEU A 22 -3.93 -3.29 4.44
N ASP A 23 -4.21 -4.59 4.56
CA ASP A 23 -3.21 -5.66 4.66
C ASP A 23 -2.24 -5.62 3.48
N ALA A 24 -2.76 -5.53 2.25
CA ALA A 24 -1.94 -5.49 1.04
C ALA A 24 -1.05 -4.23 0.99
N ILE A 25 -1.54 -3.06 1.41
CA ILE A 25 -0.72 -1.85 1.52
C ILE A 25 0.45 -2.08 2.49
N GLY A 26 0.18 -2.68 3.66
CA GLY A 26 1.21 -3.00 4.64
C GLY A 26 2.24 -4.01 4.11
N ASP A 27 1.78 -5.07 3.45
CA ASP A 27 2.65 -6.08 2.84
C ASP A 27 3.55 -5.46 1.77
N LEU A 28 2.99 -4.66 0.85
CA LEU A 28 3.76 -4.02 -0.23
C LEU A 28 4.79 -3.02 0.32
N TYR A 29 4.50 -2.35 1.43
CA TYR A 29 5.44 -1.42 2.06
C TYR A 29 6.66 -2.11 2.69
N MET A 30 6.69 -3.45 2.77
CA MET A 30 7.90 -4.21 3.14
C MET A 30 9.04 -4.05 2.12
N LEU A 31 8.78 -3.47 0.94
CA LEU A 31 9.82 -2.98 0.03
C LEU A 31 10.67 -1.85 0.62
N GLY A 32 10.20 -1.19 1.68
CA GLY A 32 10.87 -0.05 2.32
C GLY A 32 10.65 1.30 1.63
N HIS A 33 9.97 1.30 0.49
CA HIS A 33 9.68 2.50 -0.30
C HIS A 33 8.22 2.50 -0.79
N PRO A 34 7.61 3.67 -0.99
CA PRO A 34 6.33 3.77 -1.67
C PRO A 34 6.43 3.23 -3.10
N LEU A 35 5.39 2.52 -3.54
CA LEU A 35 5.35 1.93 -4.87
C LEU A 35 4.64 2.86 -5.85
N LEU A 36 5.32 3.19 -6.95
CA LEU A 36 4.75 3.86 -8.12
C LEU A 36 4.35 2.79 -9.13
N GLY A 37 3.09 2.35 -9.08
CA GLY A 37 2.60 1.28 -9.95
C GLY A 37 1.16 0.90 -9.67
N ALA A 38 0.68 -0.11 -10.40
CA ALA A 38 -0.68 -0.65 -10.24
C ALA A 38 -0.62 -2.05 -9.63
N PHE A 39 -1.25 -2.21 -8.47
CA PHE A 39 -1.40 -3.51 -7.80
C PHE A 39 -2.80 -4.07 -8.05
N THR A 40 -2.88 -5.31 -8.52
CA THR A 40 -4.13 -6.04 -8.68
C THR A 40 -4.01 -7.39 -7.99
N ALA A 41 -4.98 -7.73 -7.16
CA ALA A 41 -5.01 -8.98 -6.42
C ALA A 41 -6.39 -9.63 -6.50
N TYR A 42 -6.41 -10.95 -6.71
CA TYR A 42 -7.62 -11.76 -6.66
C TYR A 42 -7.46 -12.84 -5.60
N LYS A 43 -8.25 -12.75 -4.52
CA LYS A 43 -8.18 -13.67 -3.35
C LYS A 43 -6.75 -13.81 -2.78
N SER A 44 -5.97 -12.73 -2.82
CA SER A 44 -4.61 -12.71 -2.27
C SER A 44 -4.62 -12.61 -0.74
N GLY A 45 -3.51 -13.03 -0.14
CA GLY A 45 -3.19 -12.82 1.27
C GLY A 45 -1.68 -12.64 1.42
N HIS A 46 -1.21 -12.48 2.67
CA HIS A 46 0.18 -12.10 2.97
C HIS A 46 1.24 -12.95 2.26
N ALA A 47 1.05 -14.27 2.20
CA ALA A 47 2.02 -15.16 1.55
C ALA A 47 2.18 -14.87 0.04
N LEU A 48 1.07 -14.61 -0.67
CA LEU A 48 1.10 -14.32 -2.11
C LEU A 48 1.61 -12.90 -2.38
N ASN A 49 1.25 -11.93 -1.53
CA ASN A 49 1.80 -10.57 -1.60
C ASN A 49 3.33 -10.58 -1.41
N ASN A 50 3.83 -11.31 -0.41
CA ASN A 50 5.27 -11.45 -0.19
C ASN A 50 5.98 -12.18 -1.34
N ALA A 51 5.37 -13.23 -1.90
CA ALA A 51 5.93 -13.93 -3.06
C ALA A 51 6.04 -12.99 -4.28
N LEU A 52 5.05 -12.12 -4.50
CA LEU A 52 5.11 -11.08 -5.53
C LEU A 52 6.30 -10.13 -5.30
N LEU A 53 6.51 -9.68 -4.07
CA LEU A 53 7.64 -8.79 -3.76
C LEU A 53 8.99 -9.46 -3.99
N ILE A 54 9.15 -10.71 -3.57
CA ILE A 54 10.36 -11.49 -3.84
C ILE A 54 10.61 -11.61 -5.35
N ALA A 55 9.57 -11.91 -6.13
CA ALA A 55 9.68 -12.01 -7.59
C ALA A 55 10.04 -10.67 -8.24
N LEU A 56 9.43 -9.58 -7.80
CA LEU A 56 9.74 -8.22 -8.29
C LEU A 56 11.20 -7.84 -8.00
N LEU A 57 11.68 -8.08 -6.78
CA LEU A 57 13.06 -7.75 -6.40
C LEU A 57 14.11 -8.63 -7.08
N ALA A 58 13.74 -9.86 -7.46
CA ALA A 58 14.62 -10.77 -8.19
C ALA A 58 14.83 -10.36 -9.66
N ASP A 59 13.89 -9.60 -10.24
CA ASP A 59 13.97 -9.09 -11.60
C ASP A 59 14.30 -7.59 -11.58
N ALA A 60 15.60 -7.27 -11.64
CA ALA A 60 16.08 -5.90 -11.61
C ALA A 60 15.68 -5.06 -12.83
N ASP A 61 15.25 -5.69 -13.94
CA ASP A 61 14.78 -4.98 -15.12
C ASP A 61 13.27 -4.62 -15.01
N ALA A 62 12.57 -5.18 -14.03
CA ALA A 62 11.14 -4.95 -13.80
C ALA A 62 10.83 -3.70 -12.95
N TRP A 63 11.84 -3.06 -12.36
CA TRP A 63 11.67 -1.89 -11.52
C TRP A 63 12.90 -0.97 -11.52
N GLU A 64 12.69 0.28 -11.16
CA GLU A 64 13.75 1.25 -10.94
C GLU A 64 13.38 2.19 -9.79
N PHE A 65 14.39 2.85 -9.22
CA PHE A 65 14.14 3.95 -8.30
C PHE A 65 13.80 5.22 -9.08
N ALA A 66 12.71 5.87 -8.69
CA ALA A 66 12.33 7.20 -9.17
C ALA A 66 12.45 8.22 -8.03
N THR A 67 13.09 9.35 -8.32
CA THR A 67 13.21 10.49 -7.41
C THR A 67 12.66 11.75 -8.08
N PHE A 68 12.06 12.62 -7.29
CA PHE A 68 11.52 13.90 -7.74
C PHE A 68 12.09 15.00 -6.87
N ASP A 69 12.75 15.98 -7.46
CA ASP A 69 13.36 17.10 -6.72
C ASP A 69 12.28 18.04 -6.17
N ASN A 70 11.14 18.13 -6.87
CA ASN A 70 9.98 18.91 -6.49
C ASN A 70 8.73 18.03 -6.46
N ILE A 71 7.83 18.26 -5.51
CA ILE A 71 6.60 17.46 -5.37
C ILE A 71 5.69 17.61 -6.59
N GLU A 72 5.71 18.77 -7.25
CA GLU A 72 4.93 19.07 -8.46
C GLU A 72 5.29 18.16 -9.64
N GLU A 73 6.48 17.55 -9.62
CA GLU A 73 6.96 16.61 -10.63
C GLU A 73 6.51 15.16 -10.35
N ALA A 74 6.17 14.84 -9.10
CA ALA A 74 5.70 13.51 -8.71
C ALA A 74 4.28 13.25 -9.25
N PRO A 75 3.86 11.99 -9.44
CA PRO A 75 2.50 11.69 -9.87
C PRO A 75 1.43 12.23 -8.91
N LYS A 76 0.27 12.62 -9.45
CA LYS A 76 -0.83 13.27 -8.70
C LYS A 76 -1.19 12.57 -7.39
N GLY A 77 -1.22 11.24 -7.37
CA GLY A 77 -1.53 10.49 -6.16
C GLY A 77 -0.56 10.79 -5.00
N PHE A 78 0.71 11.05 -5.28
CA PHE A 78 1.70 11.46 -4.27
C PHE A 78 1.57 12.95 -3.91
N GLN A 79 1.24 13.80 -4.88
CA GLN A 79 0.96 15.22 -4.62
C GLN A 79 -0.20 15.38 -3.62
N GLU A 80 -1.31 14.66 -3.84
CA GLU A 80 -2.49 14.69 -2.98
C GLU A 80 -2.19 14.15 -1.57
N GLN A 81 -1.29 13.18 -1.45
CA GLN A 81 -0.92 12.63 -0.16
C GLN A 81 -0.15 13.61 0.73
N THR A 82 0.50 14.65 0.18
CA THR A 82 1.17 15.68 0.99
C THR A 82 0.24 16.41 1.94
N ALA A 83 -1.07 16.48 1.63
CA ALA A 83 -2.07 17.03 2.53
C ALA A 83 -2.25 16.21 3.82
N PHE A 84 -1.84 14.94 3.82
CA PHE A 84 -1.99 14.00 4.92
C PHE A 84 -0.66 13.64 5.61
N PHE A 85 0.47 13.94 4.98
CA PHE A 85 1.80 13.77 5.58
C PHE A 85 2.18 15.01 6.39
N THR A 86 2.15 14.89 7.72
CA THR A 86 2.87 15.86 8.57
C THR A 86 4.37 15.51 8.56
N PRO A 87 5.28 16.51 8.58
CA PRO A 87 6.74 16.28 8.53
C PRO A 87 7.28 15.30 9.59
N ASN A 88 6.53 15.10 10.68
CA ASN A 88 6.91 14.24 11.79
C ASN A 88 6.57 12.75 11.59
N LEU A 89 5.79 12.37 10.59
CA LEU A 89 5.34 10.97 10.45
C LEU A 89 6.37 10.05 9.76
N MET A 90 7.30 10.60 8.95
CA MET A 90 8.39 9.85 8.33
C MET A 90 9.64 10.73 8.11
N PRO A 91 10.59 10.76 9.06
CA PRO A 91 11.75 11.68 9.01
C PRO A 91 12.79 11.35 7.93
N HIS A 92 12.63 10.23 7.21
CA HIS A 92 13.56 9.81 6.16
C HIS A 92 13.23 10.35 4.75
N PHE A 93 12.09 11.04 4.59
CA PHE A 93 11.74 11.77 3.36
C PHE A 93 12.04 13.27 3.51
N SER A 94 13.28 13.58 3.89
CA SER A 94 13.82 14.95 3.93
C SER A 94 14.71 15.24 2.74
#